data_AF-A0A7C3DRR8-F1
#
_entry.id   AF-A0A7C3DRR8-F1
#
_cell.length_a   1.000
_cell.length_b   1.000
_cell.length_c   1.000
_cell.angle_alpha   90.00
_cell.angle_beta   90.00
_cell.angle_gamma   90.00
#
_symmetry.space_group_name_H-M   'P 1'
#
loop_
_entity.id
_entity.type
_entity.pdbx_description
1 polymer ?
#
loop_
_entity_poly.entity_id
_entity_poly.type
_entity_poly.pdbx_seq_one_letter_code
_entity_poly.pdbx_strand_id
1 'polypeptide(L)'
;MKLAREAKRRLRVRDGATPGRLHAQTRCFPEAWRWKADFLHDGQGRVRIGHRYTRASGAWNLASEVRYLYDGLLLVQERSAGNLPLVTYARGRDLSGTLAGAGGIGGLLARSHGYSAGNWSSHTFYHADGRRCYRPRPEGQASWNSALRDRKVPPV
;
A
#
# COMPACT_ATOMS: atom_id res chain seq x y z
N MET A 1 37.60 30.26 -40.25
CA MET A 1 37.20 29.38 -41.39
C MET A 1 37.17 27.96 -40.84
N LYS A 2 36.08 27.19 -40.69
CA LYS A 2 34.65 27.17 -41.06
C LYS A 2 34.00 26.23 -40.02
N LEU A 3 33.01 26.71 -39.26
CA LEU A 3 31.59 26.37 -39.36
C LEU A 3 31.18 24.95 -38.90
N ALA A 4 30.21 24.97 -38.00
CA ALA A 4 29.50 23.87 -37.38
C ALA A 4 28.50 23.15 -38.32
N ARG A 5 27.92 22.07 -37.78
CA ARG A 5 26.67 21.38 -38.15
C ARG A 5 26.81 20.27 -39.19
N GLU A 6 26.46 19.05 -38.78
CA GLU A 6 25.57 18.24 -39.62
C GLU A 6 24.66 17.34 -38.77
N ALA A 7 23.37 17.70 -38.77
CA ALA A 7 22.28 16.83 -38.40
C ALA A 7 21.66 16.32 -39.69
N LYS A 8 21.60 15.00 -39.90
CA LYS A 8 20.84 14.42 -41.02
C LYS A 8 20.20 13.09 -40.65
N ARG A 9 18.88 13.15 -40.54
CA ARG A 9 17.89 12.05 -40.49
C ARG A 9 18.18 10.96 -41.51
N ARG A 10 17.82 9.72 -41.20
CA ARG A 10 17.03 8.87 -42.11
C ARG A 10 16.16 7.89 -41.31
N LEU A 11 14.90 7.83 -41.71
CA LEU A 11 13.77 7.17 -41.07
C LEU A 11 13.31 6.08 -42.03
N ARG A 12 12.83 4.96 -41.46
CA ARG A 12 12.13 3.79 -42.06
C ARG A 12 13.03 2.66 -42.59
N VAL A 13 12.81 1.44 -42.11
CA VAL A 13 12.05 0.35 -42.77
C VAL A 13 11.47 -0.57 -41.68
N ARG A 14 10.39 -1.26 -42.04
CA ARG A 14 9.34 -1.93 -41.28
C ARG A 14 9.64 -3.42 -41.02
N ASP A 15 8.93 -3.94 -40.02
CA ASP A 15 8.41 -5.32 -39.83
C ASP A 15 9.36 -6.44 -39.36
N GLY A 16 8.91 -7.09 -38.27
CA GLY A 16 9.51 -8.30 -37.70
C GLY A 16 8.97 -8.58 -36.30
N ALA A 17 7.75 -9.10 -36.19
CA ALA A 17 7.20 -9.60 -34.94
C ALA A 17 7.81 -10.98 -34.60
N THR A 18 8.42 -11.11 -33.42
CA THR A 18 8.73 -12.39 -32.75
C THR A 18 8.60 -12.23 -31.23
N PRO A 19 8.23 -13.30 -30.50
CA PRO A 19 7.31 -13.24 -29.37
C PRO A 19 8.01 -13.19 -28.00
N GLY A 20 7.24 -12.83 -26.96
CA GLY A 20 7.62 -13.08 -25.56
C GLY A 20 8.40 -11.95 -24.89
N ARG A 21 8.02 -10.69 -25.10
CA ARG A 21 8.59 -9.58 -24.32
C ARG A 21 7.79 -9.43 -23.03
N LEU A 22 8.41 -9.82 -21.91
CA LEU A 22 8.03 -9.39 -20.55
C LEU A 22 7.56 -7.94 -20.62
N HIS A 23 6.34 -7.66 -20.18
CA HIS A 23 5.78 -6.31 -20.18
C HIS A 23 6.48 -5.43 -19.14
N ALA A 24 7.74 -5.05 -19.40
CA ALA A 24 8.34 -3.88 -18.80
C ALA A 24 7.70 -2.67 -19.50
N GLN A 25 6.64 -2.13 -18.91
CA GLN A 25 6.02 -0.90 -19.40
C GLN A 25 7.00 0.25 -19.21
N THR A 26 7.81 0.55 -20.22
CA THR A 26 8.58 1.80 -20.27
C THR A 26 7.62 2.91 -20.71
N ARG A 27 6.96 3.57 -19.76
CA ARG A 27 6.22 4.80 -20.05
C ARG A 27 7.20 5.96 -20.24
N CYS A 28 6.89 6.83 -21.20
CA CYS A 28 7.60 8.06 -21.50
C CYS A 28 7.49 9.03 -20.32
N PHE A 29 8.62 9.42 -19.73
CA PHE A 29 8.71 10.48 -18.73
C PHE A 29 9.83 11.45 -19.13
N PRO A 30 9.66 12.77 -18.92
CA PRO A 30 10.65 13.78 -19.29
C PRO A 30 11.98 13.51 -18.57
N GLU A 31 13.08 13.80 -19.23
CA GLU A 31 14.49 13.48 -18.91
C GLU A 31 15.06 13.96 -17.56
N ALA A 32 14.22 14.43 -16.63
CA ALA A 32 14.62 14.98 -15.34
C ALA A 32 14.37 14.06 -14.12
N TRP A 33 13.69 12.94 -14.26
CA TRP A 33 13.52 12.00 -13.15
C TRP A 33 14.78 11.14 -13.00
N ARG A 34 15.72 11.59 -12.16
CA ARG A 34 16.99 10.89 -11.88
C ARG A 34 16.83 9.58 -11.10
N TRP A 35 15.65 8.98 -11.05
CA TRP A 35 15.39 7.72 -10.36
C TRP A 35 14.46 6.80 -11.16
N LYS A 36 14.66 5.49 -11.01
CA LYS A 36 13.85 4.40 -11.59
C LYS A 36 13.55 3.39 -10.48
N ALA A 37 12.39 2.75 -10.51
CA ALA A 37 12.06 1.64 -9.60
C ALA A 37 11.66 0.40 -10.40
N ASP A 38 12.24 -0.75 -10.07
CA ASP A 38 11.90 -2.05 -10.64
C ASP A 38 11.40 -2.97 -9.51
N PHE A 39 10.42 -3.83 -9.80
CA PHE A 39 9.81 -4.72 -8.81
C PHE A 39 9.76 -6.16 -9.33
N LEU A 40 10.34 -7.07 -8.55
CA LEU A 40 10.26 -8.51 -8.80
C LEU A 40 9.11 -9.08 -8.01
N HIS A 41 8.29 -9.90 -8.65
CA HIS A 41 7.08 -10.47 -8.08
C HIS A 41 7.22 -12.00 -7.96
N ASP A 42 6.50 -12.60 -7.03
CA ASP A 42 6.34 -14.06 -6.97
C ASP A 42 5.14 -14.55 -7.81
N GLY A 43 4.97 -15.88 -7.88
CA GLY A 43 3.86 -16.49 -8.63
C GLY A 43 2.46 -16.16 -8.09
N GLN A 44 2.36 -15.56 -6.90
CA GLN A 44 1.11 -15.06 -6.32
C GLN A 44 0.90 -13.57 -6.60
N GLY A 45 1.79 -12.92 -7.36
CA GLY A 45 1.71 -11.50 -7.70
C GLY A 45 2.16 -10.56 -6.58
N ARG A 46 2.77 -11.06 -5.50
CA ARG A 46 3.31 -10.21 -4.43
C ARG A 46 4.71 -9.74 -4.82
N VAL A 47 5.03 -8.48 -4.54
CA VAL A 47 6.38 -7.96 -4.72
C VAL A 47 7.32 -8.66 -3.74
N ARG A 48 8.42 -9.24 -4.19
CA ARG A 48 9.45 -9.84 -3.32
C ARG A 48 10.67 -8.96 -3.18
N ILE A 49 11.03 -8.23 -4.22
CA ILE A 49 12.21 -7.37 -4.24
C ILE A 49 11.85 -6.08 -4.97
N GLY A 50 12.16 -4.95 -4.35
CA GLY A 50 12.09 -3.62 -4.95
C GLY A 50 13.49 -3.06 -5.12
N HIS A 51 13.84 -2.70 -6.35
CA HIS A 51 15.09 -2.04 -6.69
C HIS A 51 14.82 -0.57 -6.99
N ARG A 52 15.57 0.31 -6.33
CA ARG A 52 15.58 1.74 -6.66
C ARG A 52 16.91 2.08 -7.30
N TYR A 53 16.86 2.68 -8.47
CA TYR A 53 18.01 3.12 -9.23
C TYR A 53 18.08 4.64 -9.25
N THR A 54 19.29 5.16 -9.41
CA THR A 54 19.54 6.57 -9.70
C THR A 54 20.36 6.72 -10.98
N ARG A 55 20.13 7.82 -11.72
CA ARG A 55 20.88 8.12 -12.95
C ARG A 55 22.16 8.88 -12.61
N ALA A 56 23.31 8.31 -12.92
CA ALA A 56 24.61 8.97 -12.79
C ALA A 56 25.48 8.65 -14.01
N SER A 57 26.19 9.65 -14.53
CA SER A 57 27.13 9.51 -15.66
C SER A 57 26.55 8.79 -16.88
N GLY A 58 25.28 9.06 -17.20
CA GLY A 58 24.62 8.41 -18.34
C GLY A 58 24.22 6.95 -18.14
N ALA A 59 24.37 6.37 -16.93
CA ALA A 59 23.96 5.01 -16.59
C ALA A 59 22.97 4.97 -15.41
N TRP A 60 22.19 3.89 -15.33
CA TRP A 60 21.33 3.58 -14.19
C TRP A 60 22.10 2.71 -13.20
N ASN A 61 22.32 3.22 -11.98
CA ASN A 61 23.03 2.51 -10.92
C ASN A 61 22.04 2.12 -9.82
N LEU A 62 22.16 0.91 -9.27
CA LEU A 62 21.32 0.46 -8.16
C LEU A 62 21.68 1.28 -6.92
N ALA A 63 20.70 2.02 -6.39
CA ALA A 63 20.86 2.87 -5.22
C ALA A 63 20.41 2.16 -3.93
N SER A 64 19.31 1.40 -4.00
CA SER A 64 18.87 0.57 -2.88
C SER A 64 18.06 -0.64 -3.34
N GLU A 65 18.12 -1.70 -2.54
CA GLU A 65 17.31 -2.90 -2.66
C GLU A 65 16.55 -3.12 -1.36
N VAL A 66 15.25 -3.37 -1.48
CA VAL A 66 14.38 -3.77 -0.38
C VAL A 66 13.77 -5.12 -0.70
N ARG A 67 13.89 -6.07 0.22
CA ARG A 67 13.29 -7.40 0.14
C ARG A 67 12.06 -7.44 1.06
N TYR A 68 10.96 -7.93 0.52
CA TYR A 68 9.66 -7.94 1.18
C TYR A 68 9.31 -9.36 1.65
N LEU A 69 9.11 -9.52 2.96
CA LEU A 69 8.74 -10.77 3.61
C LEU A 69 7.26 -10.74 3.97
N TYR A 70 6.54 -11.75 3.49
CA TYR A 70 5.10 -11.88 3.67
C TYR A 70 4.77 -13.10 4.53
N ASP A 71 3.72 -12.96 5.32
CA ASP A 71 2.95 -14.05 5.88
C ASP A 71 1.58 -14.08 5.18
N GLY A 72 1.35 -15.10 4.36
CA GLY A 72 0.22 -15.10 3.42
C GLY A 72 0.23 -13.86 2.52
N LEU A 73 -0.86 -13.08 2.49
CA LEU A 73 -0.94 -11.83 1.72
C LEU A 73 -0.42 -10.60 2.47
N LEU A 74 0.00 -10.75 3.72
CA LEU A 74 0.36 -9.63 4.58
C LEU A 74 1.87 -9.41 4.61
N LEU A 75 2.30 -8.18 4.30
CA LEU A 75 3.68 -7.76 4.49
C LEU A 75 3.98 -7.68 6.00
N VAL A 76 5.01 -8.43 6.42
CA VAL A 76 5.46 -8.50 7.82
C VAL A 76 6.78 -7.76 8.00
N GLN A 77 7.68 -7.81 7.01
CA GLN A 77 8.99 -7.19 7.17
C GLN A 77 9.60 -6.75 5.84
N GLU A 78 10.31 -5.63 5.88
CA GLU A 78 11.21 -5.16 4.84
C GLU A 78 12.65 -5.37 5.28
N ARG A 79 13.50 -5.83 4.37
CA ARG A 79 14.92 -6.09 4.64
C ARG A 79 15.80 -5.47 3.57
N SER A 80 17.03 -5.12 3.94
CA SER A 80 18.04 -4.62 3.01
C SER A 80 18.60 -5.73 2.11
N ALA A 81 19.41 -5.36 1.12
CA ALA A 81 20.19 -6.31 0.30
C ALA A 81 21.02 -7.28 1.15
N GLY A 82 21.61 -6.79 2.24
CA GLY A 82 22.38 -7.57 3.22
C GLY A 82 21.51 -8.35 4.20
N ASN A 83 20.21 -8.47 3.93
CA ASN A 83 19.25 -9.16 4.77
C ASN A 83 19.15 -8.58 6.18
N LEU A 84 19.38 -7.28 6.37
CA LEU A 84 19.14 -6.61 7.66
C LEU A 84 17.69 -6.12 7.72
N PRO A 85 16.95 -6.29 8.84
CA PRO A 85 15.63 -5.69 9.00
C PRO A 85 15.68 -4.17 8.83
N LEU A 86 14.80 -3.62 8.00
CA LEU A 86 14.64 -2.17 7.81
C LEU A 86 13.37 -1.66 8.49
N VAL A 87 12.27 -2.40 8.30
CA VAL A 87 10.96 -2.09 8.87
C VAL A 87 10.28 -3.41 9.23
N THR A 88 9.64 -3.47 10.40
CA THR A 88 8.77 -4.60 10.78
C THR A 88 7.36 -4.09 11.04
N TYR A 89 6.38 -4.84 10.58
CA TYR A 89 4.95 -4.56 10.71
C TYR A 89 4.32 -5.59 11.64
N ALA A 90 3.92 -5.15 12.83
CA ALA A 90 3.13 -5.97 13.75
C ALA A 90 1.67 -5.96 13.30
N ARG A 91 1.10 -7.15 13.10
CA ARG A 91 -0.26 -7.36 12.63
C ARG A 91 -1.12 -7.95 13.74
N GLY A 92 -2.36 -7.52 13.83
CA GLY A 92 -3.36 -8.05 14.75
C GLY A 92 -4.17 -9.15 14.10
N ARG A 93 -4.68 -10.06 14.94
CA ARG A 93 -5.68 -11.05 14.51
C ARG A 93 -6.98 -10.32 14.18
N ASP A 94 -7.63 -10.73 13.10
CA ASP A 94 -8.94 -10.24 12.75
C ASP A 94 -10.05 -10.89 13.59
N LEU A 95 -11.32 -10.53 13.32
CA LEU A 95 -12.49 -11.08 14.01
C LEU A 95 -12.66 -12.60 13.81
N SER A 96 -11.96 -13.20 12.84
CA SER A 96 -11.90 -14.65 12.66
C SER A 96 -10.74 -15.33 13.40
N GLY A 97 -9.94 -14.57 14.17
CA GLY A 97 -8.85 -15.12 14.98
C GLY A 97 -7.57 -15.45 14.19
N THR A 98 -7.56 -15.17 12.88
CA THR A 98 -6.40 -15.37 12.00
C THR A 98 -5.75 -14.04 11.65
N LEU A 99 -4.51 -14.03 11.14
CA LEU A 99 -3.90 -12.80 10.63
C LEU A 99 -4.60 -12.31 9.35
N ALA A 100 -5.14 -13.21 8.52
CA ALA A 100 -5.94 -12.88 7.36
C ALA A 100 -7.14 -13.82 7.24
N GLY A 101 -8.36 -13.29 7.32
CA GLY A 101 -9.61 -14.04 7.35
C GLY A 101 -10.86 -13.18 7.12
N ALA A 102 -12.01 -13.60 7.68
CA ALA A 102 -13.38 -13.35 7.21
C ALA A 102 -13.94 -11.94 7.47
N GLY A 103 -13.12 -10.93 7.72
CA GLY A 103 -13.65 -9.57 7.93
C GLY A 103 -12.66 -8.46 8.22
N GLY A 104 -11.35 -8.68 8.08
CA GLY A 104 -10.36 -7.63 8.32
C GLY A 104 -8.99 -7.90 7.70
N ILE A 105 -8.29 -6.84 7.29
CA ILE A 105 -6.98 -6.87 6.62
C ILE A 105 -5.83 -7.24 7.59
N GLY A 106 -6.10 -7.97 8.68
CA GLY A 106 -5.11 -8.21 9.75
C GLY A 106 -4.57 -6.88 10.26
N GLY A 107 -5.37 -6.19 11.07
CA GLY A 107 -5.17 -4.78 11.42
C GLY A 107 -3.70 -4.47 11.71
N LEU A 108 -3.13 -3.48 11.01
CA LEU A 108 -1.77 -3.03 11.32
C LEU A 108 -1.79 -2.47 12.75
N LEU A 109 -1.05 -3.09 13.66
CA LEU A 109 -0.99 -2.69 15.07
C LEU A 109 0.20 -1.79 15.34
N ALA A 110 1.35 -2.10 14.74
CA ALA A 110 2.54 -1.30 14.91
C ALA A 110 3.46 -1.37 13.70
N ARG A 111 4.25 -0.32 13.52
CA ARG A 111 5.38 -0.26 12.60
C ARG A 111 6.63 0.11 13.39
N SER A 112 7.66 -0.70 13.29
CA SER A 112 8.97 -0.44 13.88
C SER A 112 10.00 -0.19 12.79
N HIS A 113 10.83 0.84 12.93
CA HIS A 113 11.90 1.15 11.99
C HIS A 113 13.14 1.73 12.70
N GLY A 114 14.23 1.89 11.94
CA GLY A 114 15.52 2.32 12.50
C GLY A 114 16.22 1.21 13.27
N TYR A 115 16.33 0.03 12.66
CA TYR A 115 17.01 -1.13 13.25
C TYR A 115 18.52 -0.89 13.37
N SER A 116 19.07 -1.14 14.56
CA SER A 116 20.51 -1.18 14.81
C SER A 116 20.81 -2.21 15.89
N ALA A 117 21.72 -3.15 15.60
CA ALA A 117 22.22 -4.15 16.56
C ALA A 117 21.14 -4.89 17.38
N GLY A 118 20.01 -5.26 16.76
CA GLY A 118 18.92 -5.97 17.44
C GLY A 118 17.83 -5.06 18.02
N ASN A 119 18.04 -3.75 18.07
CA ASN A 119 17.11 -2.80 18.64
C ASN A 119 16.44 -1.91 17.58
N TRP A 120 15.22 -1.46 17.85
CA TRP A 120 14.47 -0.53 17.00
C TRP A 120 14.45 0.85 17.65
N SER A 121 14.74 1.90 16.88
CA SER A 121 14.76 3.27 17.43
C SER A 121 13.41 3.97 17.38
N SER A 122 12.49 3.52 16.52
CA SER A 122 11.21 4.20 16.30
C SER A 122 10.06 3.21 16.17
N HIS A 123 9.01 3.46 16.94
CA HIS A 123 7.79 2.66 16.96
C HIS A 123 6.58 3.57 16.74
N THR A 124 5.68 3.16 15.86
CA THR A 124 4.39 3.80 15.63
C THR A 124 3.31 2.78 15.87
N PHE A 125 2.39 3.08 16.79
CA PHE A 125 1.25 2.22 17.12
C PHE A 125 -0.02 2.76 16.46
N TYR A 126 -0.82 1.86 15.91
CA TYR A 126 -2.07 2.19 15.23
C TYR A 126 -3.24 1.61 16.02
N HIS A 127 -4.23 2.45 16.30
CA HIS A 127 -5.44 2.07 17.00
C HIS A 127 -6.63 2.25 16.05
N ALA A 128 -7.48 1.23 15.94
CA ALA A 128 -8.77 1.36 15.29
C ALA A 128 -9.80 1.68 16.39
N ASP A 129 -10.33 2.89 16.42
CA ASP A 129 -11.34 3.32 17.41
C ASP A 129 -12.77 2.89 17.05
N GLY A 130 -12.92 2.07 16.00
CA GLY A 130 -14.09 1.22 15.78
C GLY A 130 -15.43 1.92 15.90
N ARG A 131 -15.58 3.15 15.40
CA ARG A 131 -16.85 3.87 15.49
C ARG A 131 -17.87 3.26 14.53
N ARG A 132 -18.83 2.50 15.07
CA ARG A 132 -20.09 2.16 14.39
C ARG A 132 -20.89 3.45 14.18
N CYS A 133 -21.25 3.76 12.93
CA CYS A 133 -22.38 4.66 12.68
C CYS A 133 -23.67 3.95 13.15
N TYR A 134 -24.16 4.29 14.33
CA TYR A 134 -25.53 3.98 14.69
C TYR A 134 -26.43 4.85 13.81
N ARG A 135 -27.06 4.25 12.80
CA ARG A 135 -28.23 4.83 12.16
C ARG A 135 -29.39 4.56 13.11
N PRO A 136 -29.96 5.57 13.79
CA PRO A 136 -31.18 5.36 14.53
C PRO A 136 -32.25 4.92 13.53
N ARG A 137 -32.90 3.78 13.77
CA ARG A 137 -34.20 3.57 13.14
C ARG A 137 -35.13 4.63 13.72
N PRO A 138 -35.89 5.37 12.91
CA PRO A 138 -36.99 6.15 13.45
C PRO A 138 -38.05 5.15 13.92
N GLU A 139 -38.04 4.83 15.21
CA GLU A 139 -39.11 4.11 15.88
C GLU A 139 -39.99 5.16 16.56
N GLY A 140 -41.20 5.37 16.02
CA GLY A 140 -42.08 6.42 16.51
C GLY A 140 -43.26 6.75 15.61
N GLN A 141 -44.04 5.75 15.19
CA GLN A 141 -45.44 5.96 14.78
C GLN A 141 -46.33 4.98 15.53
N ALA A 142 -46.35 5.10 16.87
CA ALA A 142 -47.45 4.58 17.68
C ALA A 142 -48.49 5.70 17.84
N SER A 143 -49.59 5.58 17.11
CA SER A 143 -50.76 6.45 17.22
C SER A 143 -51.44 6.27 18.58
N TRP A 144 -51.33 7.26 19.46
CA TRP A 144 -52.08 7.29 20.72
C TRP A 144 -53.48 7.89 20.51
N ASN A 145 -54.41 7.08 20.00
CA ASN A 145 -55.84 7.37 20.08
C ASN A 145 -56.55 6.26 20.88
N SER A 146 -56.24 6.18 22.18
CA SER A 146 -57.11 5.52 23.17
C SER A 146 -56.57 5.73 24.59
N ALA A 147 -56.66 6.95 25.10
CA ALA A 147 -56.72 7.19 26.55
C ALA A 147 -58.07 7.84 26.82
N LEU A 148 -59.12 7.02 26.71
CA LEU A 148 -60.43 7.34 27.25
C LEU A 148 -60.26 7.69 28.73
N ARG A 149 -60.84 8.84 29.08
CA ARG A 149 -61.74 9.04 30.23
C ARG A 149 -61.38 8.21 31.44
N ASP A 150 -60.95 8.88 32.50
CA ASP A 150 -61.69 8.94 33.76
C ASP A 150 -60.72 9.13 34.93
N ARG A 151 -60.51 10.38 35.32
CA ARG A 151 -60.19 10.74 36.70
C ARG A 151 -60.90 12.05 37.03
N LYS A 152 -62.15 11.92 37.48
CA LYS A 152 -62.85 12.95 38.26
C LYS A 152 -61.97 13.37 39.45
N VAL A 153 -61.75 14.66 39.60
CA VAL A 153 -61.23 15.29 40.82
C VAL A 153 -62.42 15.54 41.75
N PRO A 154 -62.45 15.02 42.99
CA PRO A 154 -63.38 15.53 44.00
C PRO A 154 -62.77 16.72 44.79
N PRO A 155 -63.55 17.78 45.07
CA PRO A 155 -63.18 18.88 45.98
C PRO A 155 -63.28 18.40 47.45
N VAL A 156 -62.69 19.00 48.48
CA VAL A 156 -62.23 20.39 48.73
C VAL A 156 -60.96 20.34 49.58
#